data_AF-A0A501XS10-F1
#
_entry.id   AF-A0A501XS10-F1
#
_cell.length_a   1.000
_cell.length_b   1.000
_cell.length_c   1.000
_cell.angle_alpha   90.00
_cell.angle_beta   90.00
_cell.angle_gamma   90.00
#
_symmetry.space_group_name_H-M   'P 1'
#
loop_
_entity.id
_entity.type
_entity.pdbx_description
1 polymer ?
#
loop_
_entity_poly.entity_id
_entity_poly.type
_entity_poly.pdbx_seq_one_letter_code
_entity_poly.pdbx_strand_id
1 'polypeptide(L)' 'MTDHSQTIVFPGNNVESLAEANAMLSAVSEDARKASNLKDKCDLESLQIWLEESINSQLAGAK' A
#
# COMPACT_ATOMS: atom_id res chain seq x y z
N MET A 1 10.73 3.71 24.88
CA MET A 1 9.68 4.54 24.26
C MET A 1 9.82 4.35 22.77
N THR A 2 9.08 3.43 22.20
CA THR A 2 9.16 3.12 20.76
C THR A 2 7.74 3.10 20.26
N ASP A 3 7.32 4.21 19.66
CA ASP A 3 6.32 4.17 18.60
C ASP A 3 6.39 5.52 17.88
N HIS A 4 7.39 5.68 17.02
CA HIS A 4 7.26 6.62 15.93
C HIS A 4 6.25 5.97 14.99
N SER A 5 4.96 6.15 15.26
CA SER A 5 3.88 5.65 14.41
C SER A 5 3.96 6.41 13.09
N GLN A 6 4.79 5.91 12.19
CA GLN A 6 4.99 6.49 10.89
C GLN A 6 3.68 6.39 10.13
N THR A 7 3.21 7.51 9.61
CA THR A 7 1.96 7.58 8.86
C THR A 7 2.25 7.72 7.37
N ILE A 8 1.42 7.09 6.55
CA ILE A 8 1.42 7.18 5.10
C ILE A 8 0.21 8.03 4.71
N VAL A 9 0.45 9.08 3.94
CA VAL A 9 -0.60 9.95 3.40
C VAL A 9 -0.91 9.52 1.97
N PHE A 10 -2.14 9.09 1.74
CA PHE A 10 -2.68 8.77 0.43
C PHE A 10 -3.47 9.96 -0.15
N PRO A 11 -3.71 9.98 -1.48
CA PRO A 11 -4.54 11.01 -2.11
C PRO A 11 -5.92 11.14 -1.44
N GLY A 12 -6.45 12.37 -1.43
CA GLY A 12 -7.69 12.68 -0.73
C GLY A 12 -7.52 12.93 0.77
N ASN A 13 -6.29 13.12 1.24
CA ASN A 13 -5.96 13.39 2.65
C ASN A 13 -6.31 12.21 3.58
N ASN A 14 -6.25 10.99 3.04
CA ASN A 14 -6.39 9.76 3.80
C ASN A 14 -5.05 9.45 4.46
N VAL A 15 -5.03 9.36 5.78
CA VAL A 15 -3.81 9.11 6.55
C VAL A 15 -3.96 7.77 7.24
N GLU A 16 -3.09 6.84 6.87
CA GLU A 16 -3.03 5.50 7.43
C GLU A 16 -1.72 5.34 8.21
N SER A 17 -1.68 4.47 9.21
CA SER A 17 -0.40 4.06 9.78
C SER A 17 0.40 3.22 8.77
N LEU A 18 1.72 3.18 8.93
CA LEU A 18 2.58 2.29 8.14
C LEU A 18 2.15 0.82 8.27
N ALA A 19 1.66 0.41 9.44
CA ALA A 19 1.14 -0.93 9.66
C ALA A 19 -0.12 -1.19 8.82
N GLU A 20 -1.08 -0.24 8.81
CA GLU A 20 -2.30 -0.31 8.01
C GLU A 20 -1.98 -0.31 6.51
N ALA A 21 -1.09 0.57 6.05
CA ALA A 21 -0.67 0.63 4.66
C ALA A 21 -0.01 -0.70 4.18
N ASN A 22 0.83 -1.32 5.02
CA ASN A 22 1.41 -2.62 4.72
C ASN A 22 0.38 -3.76 4.74
N ALA A 23 -0.62 -3.69 5.64
CA ALA A 23 -1.73 -4.64 5.66
C ALA A 23 -2.58 -4.53 4.39
N MET A 24 -2.86 -3.31 3.92
CA MET A 24 -3.54 -3.05 2.64
C MET A 24 -2.75 -3.64 1.47
N LEU A 25 -1.44 -3.39 1.40
CA LEU A 25 -0.57 -3.94 0.35
C LEU A 25 -0.60 -5.48 0.34
N SER A 26 -0.56 -6.11 1.52
CA SER A 26 -0.63 -7.57 1.66
C SER A 26 -1.98 -8.11 1.19
N ALA A 27 -3.09 -7.45 1.55
CA ALA A 27 -4.42 -7.84 1.11
C ALA A 27 -4.57 -7.75 -0.41
N VAL A 28 -4.15 -6.64 -1.03
CA VAL A 28 -4.21 -6.45 -2.49
C VAL A 28 -3.34 -7.47 -3.23
N SER A 29 -2.14 -7.78 -2.71
CA SER A 29 -1.27 -8.83 -3.27
C SER A 29 -1.93 -10.21 -3.21
N GLU A 30 -2.59 -10.53 -2.10
CA GLU A 30 -3.30 -11.80 -1.95
C GLU A 30 -4.52 -11.88 -2.90
N ASP A 31 -5.26 -10.79 -3.05
CA ASP A 31 -6.40 -10.70 -3.96
C ASP A 31 -5.94 -10.79 -5.42
N ALA A 32 -4.85 -10.12 -5.81
CA ALA A 32 -4.27 -10.21 -7.15
C ALA A 32 -3.87 -11.65 -7.50
N ARG A 33 -3.31 -12.38 -6.52
CA ARG A 33 -2.96 -13.80 -6.66
C ARG A 33 -4.18 -14.70 -6.80
N LYS A 34 -5.29 -14.37 -6.13
CA LYS A 34 -6.55 -15.14 -6.16
C LYS A 34 -7.43 -14.79 -7.36
N ALA A 35 -7.22 -13.63 -7.97
CA ALA A 35 -8.00 -13.15 -9.10
C ALA A 35 -7.88 -14.12 -10.29
N SER A 36 -9.00 -14.70 -10.68
CA SER A 36 -9.11 -15.58 -11.86
C SER A 36 -9.39 -14.79 -13.14
N ASN A 37 -9.96 -13.59 -13.01
CA ASN A 37 -10.22 -12.68 -14.11
C ASN A 37 -8.94 -11.88 -14.44
N LEU A 38 -8.56 -11.88 -15.72
CA LEU A 38 -7.35 -11.19 -16.19
C LEU A 38 -7.39 -9.68 -15.95
N LYS A 39 -8.56 -9.05 -16.13
CA LYS A 39 -8.72 -7.61 -15.92
C LYS A 39 -8.62 -7.26 -14.44
N ASP A 40 -9.34 -7.97 -13.59
CA ASP A 40 -9.29 -7.74 -12.14
C ASP A 40 -7.86 -7.96 -11.61
N LYS A 41 -7.16 -8.98 -12.13
CA LYS A 41 -5.76 -9.23 -11.82
C LYS A 41 -4.87 -8.05 -12.21
N CYS A 42 -4.98 -7.53 -13.44
CA CYS A 42 -4.19 -6.38 -13.88
C CYS A 42 -4.49 -5.10 -13.07
N ASP A 43 -5.75 -4.88 -12.72
CA ASP A 43 -6.16 -3.73 -11.89
C ASP A 43 -5.58 -3.85 -10.47
N LEU A 44 -5.61 -5.05 -9.88
CA LEU A 44 -5.03 -5.33 -8.56
C LEU A 44 -3.50 -5.25 -8.56
N GLU A 45 -2.83 -5.76 -9.59
CA GLU A 45 -1.37 -5.61 -9.75
C GLU A 45 -0.98 -4.12 -9.89
N SER A 46 -1.77 -3.33 -10.61
CA SER A 46 -1.55 -1.89 -10.73
C SER A 46 -1.74 -1.18 -9.39
N LEU A 47 -2.76 -1.55 -8.62
CA LEU A 47 -2.99 -1.04 -7.27
C LEU A 47 -1.87 -1.44 -6.30
N GLN A 48 -1.39 -2.68 -6.40
CA GLN A 48 -0.28 -3.19 -5.59
C GLN A 48 0.99 -2.35 -5.80
N ILE A 49 1.37 -2.13 -7.06
CA ILE A 49 2.55 -1.32 -7.42
C ILE A 49 2.38 0.10 -6.88
N TRP A 50 1.20 0.70 -7.07
CA TRP A 50 0.94 2.05 -6.59
C TRP A 50 1.03 2.17 -5.06
N LEU A 51 0.52 1.19 -4.30
CA LEU A 51 0.64 1.15 -2.84
C LEU A 51 2.10 1.03 -2.41
N GLU A 52 2.86 0.13 -3.03
CA GLU A 52 4.28 -0.06 -2.75
C GLU A 52 5.09 1.22 -3.01
N GLU A 53 4.88 1.86 -4.15
CA GLU A 53 5.53 3.13 -4.49
C GLU A 53 5.14 4.26 -3.51
N SER A 54 3.86 4.35 -3.14
CA SER A 54 3.36 5.37 -2.21
C SER A 54 3.95 5.23 -0.81
N ILE A 55 4.08 3.99 -0.32
CA ILE A 55 4.70 3.68 0.97
C ILE A 55 6.21 3.98 0.90
N ASN A 56 6.89 3.44 -0.12
CA ASN A 56 8.34 3.58 -0.26
C ASN A 56 8.77 5.04 -0.49
N SER A 57 8.00 5.83 -1.24
CA SER A 57 8.29 7.25 -1.47
C SER A 57 8.30 8.04 -0.15
N GLN A 58 7.36 7.76 0.74
CA GLN A 58 7.24 8.45 2.03
C GLN A 58 8.24 7.90 3.07
N LEU A 59 8.64 6.64 2.96
CA LEU A 59 9.73 6.06 3.76
C LEU A 59 11.11 6.59 3.31
N ALA A 60 11.35 6.69 2.00
CA ALA A 60 12.63 7.16 1.44
C ALA A 60 12.83 8.68 1.59
N GLY A 61 11.74 9.44 1.73
CA GLY A 61 11.75 10.89 2.01
C GLY A 61 12.00 11.25 3.48
N ALA A 62 11.95 10.28 4.41
CA ALA A 62 12.26 10.50 5.82
C ALA A 62 13.78 10.49 6.04
N LYS A 63 14.45 11.57 5.63
CA LYS A 63 15.90 11.78 5.83
C LYS A 63 16.18 13.06 6.60
#